data_AF-A4EK71-F1
#
_entry.id   AF-A4EK71-F1
#
_cell.length_a   1.000
_cell.length_b   1.000
_cell.length_c   1.000
_cell.angle_alpha   90.00
_cell.angle_beta   90.00
_cell.angle_gamma   90.00
#
_symmetry.space_group_name_H-M   'P 1'
#
loop_
_entity.id
_entity.type
_entity.pdbx_description
1 polymer ?
#
loop_
_entity_poly.entity_id
_entity_poly.type
_entity_poly.pdbx_seq_one_letter_code
_entity_poly.pdbx_strand_id
1 'polypeptide(L)'
;MRAIIILVVVAVVGFFGYQYAAEGRNPSEAIGVLTGATQEAERAAAEAEAAAAEAAAAAEAQAAEEAAAAEAAAVEAAAAAEEAAAAAAAEVEAAAQAAEEAAAAAAEEATTAAEEAAATAEEAVDEATAEVAEAGDDLMSMADELLTVDGFDAEKVTQLVEGSEMSDDMKSLMTTAVDTAKDNPLLLEPVLANIREALGL
;
A
#
# COMPACT_ATOMS: atom_id res chain seq x y z
N MET A 1 73.97 -46.69 20.33
CA MET A 1 73.47 -47.98 20.87
C MET A 1 74.36 -48.58 21.96
N ARG A 2 75.66 -48.87 21.72
CA ARG A 2 76.54 -49.49 22.74
C ARG A 2 76.73 -48.65 24.02
N ALA A 3 76.81 -47.32 23.91
CA ALA A 3 76.94 -46.43 25.07
C ALA A 3 75.67 -46.33 25.94
N ILE A 4 74.48 -46.39 25.33
CA ILE A 4 73.20 -46.38 26.06
C ILE A 4 73.02 -47.70 26.83
N ILE A 5 73.41 -48.83 26.24
CA ILE A 5 73.37 -50.15 26.89
C ILE A 5 74.28 -50.19 28.12
N ILE A 6 75.50 -49.63 28.04
CA ILE A 6 76.42 -49.57 29.18
C ILE A 6 75.85 -48.73 30.34
N LEU A 7 75.21 -47.59 30.04
CA LEU A 7 74.57 -46.75 31.07
C LEU A 7 73.39 -47.45 31.75
N VAL A 8 72.55 -48.16 30.99
CA VAL A 8 71.46 -48.97 31.55
C VAL A 8 72.00 -50.08 32.45
N VAL A 9 73.07 -50.77 32.03
CA VAL A 9 73.70 -51.84 32.84
C VAL A 9 74.29 -51.28 34.14
N VAL A 10 74.95 -50.13 34.11
CA VAL A 10 75.50 -49.49 35.33
C VAL A 10 74.38 -49.04 36.26
N ALA A 11 73.28 -48.51 35.73
CA ALA A 11 72.11 -48.14 36.53
C ALA A 11 71.44 -49.36 37.20
N VAL A 12 71.34 -50.49 36.48
CA VAL A 12 70.82 -51.74 37.04
C VAL A 12 71.76 -52.29 38.11
N VAL A 13 73.08 -52.36 37.85
CA VAL A 13 74.04 -52.87 38.84
C VAL A 13 74.10 -51.95 40.08
N GLY A 14 74.00 -50.64 39.91
CA GLY A 14 73.94 -49.68 41.01
C GLY A 14 72.67 -49.84 41.86
N PHE A 15 71.50 -50.04 41.23
CA PHE A 15 70.23 -50.26 41.92
C PHE A 15 70.23 -51.57 42.72
N PHE A 16 70.74 -52.67 42.15
CA PHE A 16 70.83 -53.95 42.84
C PHE A 16 71.90 -53.99 43.93
N GLY A 17 73.03 -53.31 43.72
CA GLY A 17 74.07 -53.16 44.72
C GLY A 17 73.61 -52.36 45.94
N TYR A 18 72.83 -51.30 45.72
CA TYR A 18 72.24 -50.50 46.79
C TYR A 18 71.18 -51.30 47.58
N GLN A 19 70.24 -51.96 46.90
CA GLN A 19 69.19 -52.78 47.53
C GLN A 19 69.75 -53.95 48.38
N TYR A 20 70.88 -54.53 47.97
CA TYR A 20 71.53 -55.61 48.71
C TYR A 20 72.31 -55.11 49.94
N ALA A 21 73.03 -53.98 49.81
CA ALA A 21 73.91 -53.48 50.86
C ALA A 21 73.23 -52.55 51.88
N ALA A 22 72.20 -51.79 51.48
CA ALA A 22 71.49 -50.83 52.33
C ALA A 22 70.17 -51.39 52.88
N GLU A 23 69.37 -52.06 52.03
CA GLU A 23 68.07 -52.63 52.42
C GLU A 23 68.09 -54.14 52.77
N GLY A 24 69.22 -54.84 52.60
CA GLY A 24 69.38 -56.27 52.92
C GLY A 24 68.60 -57.23 52.02
N ARG A 25 68.19 -56.77 50.85
CA ARG A 25 67.21 -57.42 49.96
C ARG A 25 67.91 -58.26 48.89
N ASN A 26 67.43 -59.47 48.61
CA ASN A 26 68.07 -60.35 47.62
C ASN A 26 67.69 -59.93 46.16
N PRO A 27 68.47 -60.33 45.13
CA PRO A 27 68.22 -59.88 43.75
C PRO A 27 66.80 -60.18 43.24
N SER A 28 66.20 -61.30 43.64
CA SER A 28 64.81 -61.64 43.30
C SER A 28 63.78 -60.64 43.86
N GLU A 29 63.97 -60.16 45.08
CA GLU A 29 63.08 -59.18 45.72
C GLU A 29 63.27 -57.77 45.15
N ALA A 30 64.50 -57.41 44.75
CA ALA A 30 64.77 -56.16 44.02
C ALA A 30 64.12 -56.15 42.63
N ILE A 31 64.12 -57.28 41.92
CA ILE A 31 63.34 -57.45 40.68
C ILE A 31 61.85 -57.31 40.97
N GLY A 32 61.33 -57.97 42.01
CA GLY A 32 59.92 -57.89 42.42
C GLY A 32 59.45 -56.45 42.67
N VAL A 33 60.24 -55.66 43.39
CA VAL A 33 59.93 -54.24 43.68
C VAL A 33 59.99 -53.39 42.41
N LEU A 34 60.99 -53.59 41.55
CA LEU A 34 61.06 -52.90 40.27
C LEU A 34 59.84 -53.23 39.39
N THR A 35 59.44 -54.50 39.33
CA THR A 35 58.27 -54.95 38.56
C THR A 35 56.94 -54.46 39.14
N GLY A 36 56.86 -54.23 40.46
CA GLY A 36 55.71 -53.62 41.11
C GLY A 36 55.61 -52.13 40.78
N ALA A 37 56.73 -51.41 40.89
CA ALA A 37 56.82 -49.99 40.53
C ALA A 37 56.51 -49.73 39.05
N THR A 38 56.91 -50.62 38.13
CA THR A 38 56.53 -50.51 36.71
C THR A 38 55.04 -50.74 36.49
N GLN A 39 54.42 -51.72 37.15
CA GLN A 39 52.97 -51.95 37.06
C GLN A 39 52.15 -50.81 37.65
N GLU A 40 52.61 -50.20 38.74
CA GLU A 40 51.97 -49.00 39.31
C GLU A 40 52.08 -47.80 38.37
N ALA A 41 53.23 -47.61 37.72
CA ALA A 41 53.41 -46.57 36.71
C ALA A 41 52.52 -46.79 35.48
N GLU A 42 52.39 -48.04 35.00
CA GLU A 42 51.49 -48.39 33.89
C GLU A 42 50.02 -48.16 34.26
N ARG A 43 49.60 -48.53 35.47
CA ARG A 43 48.25 -48.25 35.98
C ARG A 43 47.98 -46.76 36.08
N ALA A 44 48.92 -45.99 36.63
CA ALA A 44 48.79 -44.53 36.72
C ALA A 44 48.73 -43.86 35.34
N ALA A 45 49.50 -44.37 34.36
CA ALA A 45 49.42 -43.91 32.99
C ALA A 45 48.05 -44.22 32.35
N ALA A 46 47.52 -45.42 32.55
CA ALA A 46 46.20 -45.80 32.05
C ALA A 46 45.06 -44.99 32.70
N GLU A 47 45.14 -44.73 34.01
CA GLU A 47 44.19 -43.87 34.73
C GLU A 47 44.23 -42.43 34.21
N ALA A 48 45.43 -41.89 33.92
CA ALA A 48 45.59 -40.56 33.35
C ALA A 48 45.06 -40.47 31.91
N GLU A 49 45.28 -41.50 31.08
CA GLU A 49 44.73 -41.59 29.72
C GLU A 49 43.19 -41.66 29.74
N ALA A 50 42.62 -42.48 30.64
CA ALA A 50 41.17 -42.57 30.82
C ALA A 50 40.56 -41.23 31.26
N ALA A 51 41.17 -40.54 32.22
CA ALA A 51 40.73 -39.22 32.67
C ALA A 51 40.82 -38.16 31.56
N ALA A 52 41.87 -38.21 30.73
CA ALA A 52 42.00 -37.33 29.57
C ALA A 52 40.93 -37.60 28.52
N ALA A 53 40.61 -38.87 28.26
CA ALA A 53 39.55 -39.26 27.34
C ALA A 53 38.15 -38.83 27.82
N GLU A 54 37.87 -38.99 29.12
CA GLU A 54 36.62 -38.51 29.72
C GLU A 54 36.48 -36.99 29.65
N ALA A 55 37.56 -36.25 29.94
CA ALA A 55 37.57 -34.80 29.81
C ALA A 55 37.35 -34.34 28.35
N ALA A 56 37.95 -35.03 27.38
CA ALA A 56 37.73 -34.76 25.96
C ALA A 56 36.27 -35.02 25.55
N ALA A 57 35.70 -36.15 25.95
CA ALA A 57 34.30 -36.48 25.67
C ALA A 57 33.33 -35.47 26.31
N ALA A 58 33.61 -35.01 27.53
CA ALA A 58 32.81 -33.97 28.19
C ALA A 58 32.89 -32.62 27.45
N ALA A 59 34.08 -32.25 26.95
CA ALA A 59 34.25 -31.03 26.17
C ALA A 59 33.53 -31.10 24.81
N GLU A 60 33.58 -32.25 24.13
CA GLU A 60 32.82 -32.49 22.89
C GLU A 60 31.31 -32.43 23.12
N ALA A 61 30.82 -33.02 24.21
CA ALA A 61 29.41 -32.97 24.57
C ALA A 61 28.93 -31.53 24.86
N GLN A 62 29.72 -30.74 25.59
CA GLN A 62 29.42 -29.34 25.84
C GLN A 62 29.40 -28.52 24.54
N ALA A 63 30.40 -28.71 23.66
CA ALA A 63 30.43 -28.02 22.38
C ALA A 63 29.22 -28.38 21.49
N ALA A 64 28.78 -29.64 21.52
CA ALA A 64 27.58 -30.07 20.80
C ALA A 64 26.30 -29.44 21.36
N GLU A 65 26.17 -29.33 22.69
CA GLU A 65 25.03 -28.67 23.35
C GLU A 65 24.99 -27.17 23.03
N GLU A 66 26.13 -26.48 23.09
CA GLU A 66 26.25 -25.07 22.72
C GLU A 66 25.91 -24.84 21.24
N ALA A 67 26.35 -25.72 20.34
CA ALA A 67 25.99 -25.66 18.92
C ALA A 67 24.49 -25.86 18.69
N ALA A 68 23.87 -26.85 19.36
CA ALA A 68 22.43 -27.09 19.28
C ALA A 68 21.61 -25.91 19.83
N ALA A 69 22.05 -25.30 20.93
CA ALA A 69 21.42 -24.11 21.49
C ALA A 69 21.53 -22.91 20.53
N ALA A 70 22.68 -22.72 19.87
CA ALA A 70 22.86 -21.68 18.87
C ALA A 70 21.97 -21.89 17.63
N GLU A 71 21.83 -23.14 17.16
CA GLU A 71 20.93 -23.49 16.07
C GLU A 71 19.46 -23.23 16.42
N ALA A 72 19.03 -23.65 17.62
CA ALA A 72 17.68 -23.39 18.10
C ALA A 72 17.38 -21.88 18.19
N ALA A 73 18.31 -21.09 18.71
CA ALA A 73 18.18 -19.63 18.77
C ALA A 73 18.12 -18.99 17.36
N ALA A 74 18.88 -19.52 16.39
CA ALA A 74 18.83 -19.06 15.01
C ALA A 74 17.48 -19.37 14.34
N VAL A 75 16.90 -20.56 14.60
CA VAL A 75 15.56 -20.93 14.10
C VAL A 75 14.48 -20.05 14.72
N GLU A 76 14.54 -19.79 16.03
CA GLU A 76 13.58 -18.91 16.71
C GLU A 76 13.67 -17.47 16.17
N ALA A 77 14.89 -16.94 15.97
CA ALA A 77 15.09 -15.63 15.36
C ALA A 77 14.56 -15.55 13.92
N ALA A 78 14.73 -16.62 13.12
CA ALA A 78 14.18 -16.70 11.77
C ALA A 78 12.65 -16.71 11.78
N ALA A 79 12.02 -17.50 12.65
CA ALA A 79 10.57 -17.55 12.80
C ALA A 79 9.99 -16.20 13.23
N ALA A 80 10.63 -15.51 14.19
CA ALA A 80 10.22 -14.17 14.60
C ALA A 80 10.35 -13.14 13.47
N ALA A 81 11.39 -13.26 12.62
CA ALA A 81 11.55 -12.40 11.45
C ALA A 81 10.46 -12.65 10.39
N GLU A 82 10.09 -13.91 10.15
CA GLU A 82 8.98 -14.28 9.25
C GLU A 82 7.63 -13.76 9.75
N GLU A 83 7.35 -13.89 11.05
CA GLU A 83 6.13 -13.35 11.66
C GLU A 83 6.07 -11.82 11.55
N ALA A 84 7.17 -11.13 11.82
CA ALA A 84 7.25 -9.68 11.65
C ALA A 84 7.04 -9.25 10.19
N ALA A 85 7.59 -9.99 9.23
CA ALA A 85 7.39 -9.74 7.80
C ALA A 85 5.93 -9.97 7.38
N ALA A 86 5.29 -11.02 7.89
CA ALA A 86 3.87 -11.31 7.63
C ALA A 86 2.96 -10.23 8.22
N ALA A 87 3.24 -9.77 9.44
CA ALA A 87 2.50 -8.66 10.06
C ALA A 87 2.64 -7.37 9.26
N ALA A 88 3.85 -7.01 8.82
CA ALA A 88 4.07 -5.84 7.98
C ALA A 88 3.34 -5.93 6.63
N ALA A 89 3.32 -7.12 6.01
CA ALA A 89 2.57 -7.34 4.77
C ALA A 89 1.05 -7.16 4.96
N ALA A 90 0.50 -7.67 6.07
CA ALA A 90 -0.91 -7.51 6.41
C ALA A 90 -1.29 -6.04 6.67
N GLU A 91 -0.42 -5.26 7.34
CA GLU A 91 -0.63 -3.81 7.52
C GLU A 91 -0.65 -3.06 6.19
N VAL A 92 0.25 -3.40 5.26
CA VAL A 92 0.27 -2.79 3.91
C VAL A 92 -0.99 -3.14 3.12
N GLU A 93 -1.46 -4.38 3.19
CA GLU A 93 -2.69 -4.80 2.52
C GLU A 93 -3.92 -4.08 3.09
N ALA A 94 -4.03 -3.97 4.42
CA ALA A 94 -5.10 -3.22 5.07
C ALA A 94 -5.08 -1.73 4.70
N ALA A 95 -3.89 -1.12 4.63
CA ALA A 95 -3.75 0.27 4.19
C ALA A 95 -4.15 0.47 2.72
N ALA A 96 -3.85 -0.50 1.85
CA ALA A 96 -4.26 -0.47 0.45
C ALA A 96 -5.78 -0.58 0.28
N GLN A 97 -6.42 -1.49 1.03
CA GLN A 97 -7.89 -1.63 1.02
C GLN A 97 -8.58 -0.35 1.52
N ALA A 98 -8.10 0.24 2.62
CA ALA A 98 -8.64 1.50 3.12
C ALA A 98 -8.50 2.66 2.12
N ALA A 99 -7.40 2.70 1.35
CA ALA A 99 -7.20 3.70 0.30
C ALA A 99 -8.16 3.49 -0.88
N GLU A 100 -8.44 2.24 -1.27
CA GLU A 100 -9.39 1.90 -2.32
C GLU A 100 -10.84 2.27 -1.92
N GLU A 101 -11.24 1.96 -0.69
CA GLU A 101 -12.55 2.34 -0.14
C GLU A 101 -12.72 3.86 -0.10
N ALA A 102 -11.70 4.60 0.34
CA ALA A 102 -11.73 6.06 0.35
C ALA A 102 -11.83 6.66 -1.06
N ALA A 103 -11.14 6.07 -2.04
CA ALA A 103 -11.22 6.50 -3.44
C ALA A 103 -12.61 6.22 -4.05
N ALA A 104 -13.22 5.07 -3.73
CA ALA A 104 -14.57 4.74 -4.16
C ALA A 104 -15.61 5.70 -3.57
N ALA A 105 -15.53 6.00 -2.27
CA ALA A 105 -16.41 6.96 -1.61
C ALA A 105 -16.31 8.37 -2.21
N ALA A 106 -15.09 8.84 -2.50
CA ALA A 106 -14.88 10.13 -3.16
C ALA A 106 -15.46 10.17 -4.59
N ALA A 107 -15.40 9.06 -5.32
CA ALA A 107 -15.98 8.96 -6.67
C ALA A 107 -17.52 8.96 -6.64
N GLU A 108 -18.13 8.30 -5.66
CA GLU A 108 -19.58 8.36 -5.43
C GLU A 108 -20.03 9.77 -5.07
N GLU A 109 -19.36 10.44 -4.12
CA GLU A 109 -19.66 11.82 -3.73
C GLU A 109 -19.56 12.79 -4.91
N ALA A 110 -18.52 12.65 -5.75
CA ALA A 110 -18.36 13.45 -6.95
C ALA A 110 -19.48 13.20 -7.98
N THR A 111 -19.97 11.96 -8.08
CA THR A 111 -21.09 11.62 -8.98
C THR A 111 -22.39 12.24 -8.48
N THR A 112 -22.71 12.11 -7.19
CA THR A 112 -23.88 12.75 -6.58
C THR A 112 -23.84 14.28 -6.74
N ALA A 113 -22.70 14.91 -6.50
CA ALA A 113 -22.56 16.36 -6.68
C ALA A 113 -22.78 16.78 -8.15
N ALA A 114 -22.34 15.97 -9.12
CA ALA A 114 -22.57 16.23 -10.53
C ALA A 114 -24.06 16.07 -10.91
N GLU A 115 -24.76 15.08 -10.36
CA GLU A 115 -26.20 14.87 -10.55
C GLU A 115 -27.02 16.03 -9.96
N GLU A 116 -26.69 16.48 -8.75
CA GLU A 116 -27.34 17.64 -8.10
C GLU A 116 -27.12 18.94 -8.90
N ALA A 117 -25.90 19.15 -9.42
CA ALA A 117 -25.60 20.30 -10.26
C ALA A 117 -26.37 20.25 -11.59
N ALA A 118 -26.53 19.07 -12.19
CA ALA A 118 -27.33 18.88 -13.39
C ALA A 118 -28.82 19.17 -13.14
N ALA A 119 -29.39 18.64 -12.04
CA ALA A 119 -30.77 18.92 -11.66
C ALA A 119 -31.02 20.42 -11.42
N THR A 120 -30.09 21.10 -10.72
CA THR A 120 -30.17 22.55 -10.51
C THR A 120 -30.13 23.33 -11.83
N ALA A 121 -29.32 22.87 -12.79
CA ALA A 121 -29.24 23.50 -14.11
C ALA A 121 -30.53 23.30 -14.93
N GLU A 122 -31.14 22.12 -14.85
CA GLU A 122 -32.45 21.84 -15.46
C GLU A 122 -33.55 22.72 -14.85
N GLU A 123 -33.62 22.82 -13.51
CA GLU A 123 -34.57 23.71 -12.83
C GLU A 123 -34.41 25.18 -13.25
N ALA A 124 -33.17 25.66 -13.40
CA ALA A 124 -32.91 27.02 -13.86
C ALA A 124 -33.32 27.25 -15.33
N VAL A 125 -33.19 26.23 -16.18
CA VAL A 125 -33.67 26.30 -17.57
C VAL A 125 -35.20 26.31 -17.62
N ASP A 126 -35.85 25.49 -16.81
CA ASP A 126 -37.32 25.47 -16.71
C ASP A 126 -37.86 26.80 -16.17
N GLU A 127 -37.25 27.38 -15.14
CA GLU A 127 -37.62 28.70 -14.61
C GLU A 127 -37.42 29.81 -15.66
N ALA A 128 -36.28 29.83 -16.36
CA ALA A 128 -36.04 30.79 -17.43
C ALA A 128 -37.05 30.63 -18.60
N THR A 129 -37.43 29.39 -18.92
CA THR A 129 -38.43 29.11 -19.96
C THR A 129 -39.82 29.60 -19.53
N ALA A 130 -40.18 29.41 -18.26
CA ALA A 130 -41.43 29.92 -17.70
C ALA A 130 -41.47 31.46 -17.69
N GLU A 131 -40.37 32.13 -17.31
CA GLU A 131 -40.27 33.59 -17.33
C GLU A 131 -40.41 34.17 -18.76
N VAL A 132 -39.80 33.51 -19.75
CA VAL A 132 -39.96 33.90 -21.17
C VAL A 132 -41.41 33.72 -21.63
N ALA A 133 -42.07 32.64 -21.21
CA ALA A 133 -43.48 32.41 -21.53
C ALA A 133 -44.40 33.49 -20.91
N GLU A 134 -44.22 33.80 -19.62
CA GLU A 134 -44.99 34.88 -18.96
C GLU A 134 -44.76 36.25 -19.62
N ALA A 135 -43.51 36.58 -20.00
CA ALA A 135 -43.21 37.81 -20.72
C ALA A 135 -43.90 37.87 -22.09
N GLY A 136 -43.99 36.74 -22.80
CA GLY A 136 -44.74 36.61 -24.04
C GLY A 136 -46.24 36.84 -23.86
N ASP A 137 -46.83 36.24 -22.82
CA ASP A 137 -48.25 36.41 -22.47
C ASP A 137 -48.58 37.86 -22.11
N ASP A 138 -47.72 38.52 -21.33
CA ASP A 138 -47.86 39.94 -20.97
C ASP A 138 -47.85 40.83 -22.21
N LEU A 139 -46.92 40.60 -23.15
CA LEU A 139 -46.88 41.33 -24.42
C LEU A 139 -48.12 41.07 -25.27
N MET A 140 -48.61 39.82 -25.30
CA MET A 140 -49.82 39.44 -26.03
C MET A 140 -51.06 40.16 -25.50
N SER A 141 -51.14 40.38 -24.19
CA SER A 141 -52.21 41.19 -23.58
C SER A 141 -52.19 42.66 -24.04
N MET A 142 -51.02 43.16 -24.45
CA MET A 142 -50.81 44.52 -24.97
C MET A 142 -50.78 44.57 -26.51
N ALA A 143 -50.98 43.45 -27.20
CA ALA A 143 -50.79 43.34 -28.65
C ALA A 143 -51.66 44.34 -29.44
N ASP A 144 -52.90 44.57 -29.01
CA ASP A 144 -53.81 45.52 -29.66
C ASP A 144 -53.30 46.96 -29.62
N GLU A 145 -52.55 47.33 -28.58
CA GLU A 145 -51.98 48.67 -28.41
C GLU A 145 -50.64 48.79 -29.15
N LEU A 146 -49.80 47.75 -29.03
CA LEU A 146 -48.46 47.69 -29.65
C LEU A 146 -48.49 47.54 -31.17
N LEU A 147 -49.51 46.89 -31.73
CA LEU A 147 -49.64 46.65 -33.17
C LEU A 147 -50.35 47.80 -33.90
N THR A 148 -50.24 49.03 -33.39
CA THR A 148 -50.77 50.25 -34.01
C THR A 148 -49.64 51.16 -34.49
N VAL A 149 -49.94 52.04 -35.45
CA VAL A 149 -48.94 52.99 -35.99
C VAL A 149 -48.40 53.92 -34.89
N ASP A 150 -49.25 54.32 -33.93
CA ASP A 150 -48.89 55.22 -32.82
C ASP A 150 -48.19 54.51 -31.65
N GLY A 151 -48.49 53.23 -31.42
CA GLY A 151 -47.94 52.42 -30.33
C GLY A 151 -46.76 51.52 -30.70
N PHE A 152 -46.31 51.55 -31.95
CA PHE A 152 -45.29 50.64 -32.48
C PHE A 152 -43.94 50.78 -31.77
N ASP A 153 -43.49 49.66 -31.19
CA ASP A 153 -42.16 49.48 -30.64
C ASP A 153 -41.55 48.22 -31.26
N ALA A 154 -40.56 48.40 -32.13
CA ALA A 154 -39.97 47.31 -32.90
C ALA A 154 -39.39 46.20 -31.99
N GLU A 155 -38.80 46.57 -30.85
CA GLU A 155 -38.24 45.60 -29.91
C GLU A 155 -39.36 44.80 -29.21
N LYS A 156 -40.45 45.43 -28.80
CA LYS A 156 -41.59 44.74 -28.16
C LYS A 156 -42.42 43.92 -29.14
N VAL A 157 -42.62 44.40 -30.36
CA VAL A 157 -43.34 43.66 -31.41
C VAL A 157 -42.53 42.46 -31.87
N THR A 158 -41.20 42.57 -31.94
CA THR A 158 -40.34 41.40 -32.19
C THR A 158 -40.45 40.38 -31.05
N GLN A 159 -40.40 40.81 -29.79
CA GLN A 159 -40.59 39.89 -28.65
C GLN A 159 -42.00 39.26 -28.63
N LEU A 160 -43.04 40.00 -29.00
CA LEU A 160 -44.40 39.50 -29.17
C LEU A 160 -44.47 38.39 -30.23
N VAL A 161 -43.83 38.62 -31.39
CA VAL A 161 -43.76 37.63 -32.46
C VAL A 161 -42.99 36.39 -32.01
N GLU A 162 -41.87 36.55 -31.32
CA GLU A 162 -41.04 35.44 -30.83
C GLU A 162 -41.75 34.61 -29.76
N GLY A 163 -42.53 35.24 -28.88
CA GLY A 163 -43.35 34.58 -27.85
C GLY A 163 -44.65 33.96 -28.37
N SER A 164 -45.08 34.28 -29.60
CA SER A 164 -46.34 33.76 -30.16
C SER A 164 -46.35 32.25 -30.43
N GLU A 165 -47.52 31.63 -30.56
CA GLU A 165 -47.64 30.20 -30.93
C GLU A 165 -47.40 29.92 -32.44
N MET A 166 -46.86 30.88 -33.18
CA MET A 166 -46.52 30.72 -34.59
C MET A 166 -45.37 29.69 -34.78
N SER A 167 -45.26 29.09 -35.96
CA SER A 167 -44.10 28.25 -36.28
C SER A 167 -42.81 29.09 -36.38
N ASP A 168 -41.66 28.51 -36.05
CA ASP A 168 -40.36 29.21 -36.06
C ASP A 168 -40.05 29.87 -37.41
N ASP A 169 -40.38 29.20 -38.52
CA ASP A 169 -40.24 29.75 -39.88
C ASP A 169 -41.07 31.03 -40.06
N MET A 170 -42.27 31.07 -39.46
CA MET A 170 -43.17 32.22 -39.53
C MET A 170 -42.72 33.33 -38.59
N LYS A 171 -42.23 33.01 -37.40
CA LYS A 171 -41.61 33.98 -36.48
C LYS A 171 -40.45 34.69 -37.15
N SER A 172 -39.52 33.95 -37.75
CA SER A 172 -38.36 34.52 -38.45
C SER A 172 -38.77 35.44 -39.62
N LEU A 173 -39.78 35.04 -40.38
CA LEU A 173 -40.34 35.86 -41.46
C LEU A 173 -40.96 37.16 -40.91
N MET A 174 -41.74 37.07 -39.84
CA MET A 174 -42.41 38.22 -39.23
C MET A 174 -41.41 39.17 -38.55
N THR A 175 -40.38 38.67 -37.85
CA THR A 175 -39.31 39.51 -37.29
C THR A 175 -38.57 40.30 -38.37
N THR A 176 -38.25 39.65 -39.50
CA THR A 176 -37.62 40.33 -40.65
C THR A 176 -38.54 41.42 -41.24
N ALA A 177 -39.85 41.18 -41.25
CA ALA A 177 -40.84 42.16 -41.69
C ALA A 177 -40.94 43.35 -40.70
N VAL A 178 -40.86 43.10 -39.39
CA VAL A 178 -40.81 44.14 -38.34
C VAL A 178 -39.58 45.03 -38.50
N ASP A 179 -38.40 44.44 -38.74
CA ASP A 179 -37.17 45.20 -39.01
C ASP A 179 -37.29 46.05 -40.28
N THR A 180 -37.89 45.51 -41.33
CA THR A 180 -38.14 46.26 -42.57
C THR A 180 -39.13 47.42 -42.36
N ALA A 181 -40.14 47.22 -41.51
CA ALA A 181 -41.13 48.23 -41.15
C ALA A 181 -40.52 49.34 -40.26
N LYS A 182 -39.57 48.99 -39.39
CA LYS A 182 -38.81 49.94 -38.54
C LYS A 182 -38.08 50.98 -39.38
N ASP A 183 -37.47 50.56 -40.47
CA ASP A 183 -36.71 51.43 -41.38
C ASP A 183 -37.59 52.13 -42.44
N ASN A 184 -38.85 51.71 -42.60
CA ASN A 184 -39.75 52.24 -43.62
C ASN A 184 -41.19 52.43 -43.12
N PRO A 185 -41.58 53.66 -42.73
CA PRO A 185 -42.90 53.94 -42.16
C PRO A 185 -44.06 53.76 -43.15
N LEU A 186 -43.81 53.72 -44.47
CA LEU A 186 -44.85 53.44 -45.46
C LEU A 186 -45.28 51.97 -45.49
N LEU A 187 -44.44 51.08 -44.97
CA LEU A 187 -44.69 49.64 -44.93
C LEU A 187 -45.21 49.17 -43.57
N LEU A 188 -45.21 50.05 -42.57
CA LEU A 188 -45.53 49.71 -41.19
C LEU A 188 -46.98 49.25 -41.02
N GLU A 189 -47.93 50.01 -41.55
CA GLU A 189 -49.36 49.69 -41.49
C GLU A 189 -49.72 48.32 -42.15
N PRO A 190 -49.28 48.00 -43.38
CA PRO A 190 -49.53 46.69 -43.98
C PRO A 190 -48.76 45.53 -43.32
N VAL A 191 -47.59 45.77 -42.72
CA VAL A 191 -46.85 44.74 -41.96
C VAL A 191 -47.56 44.43 -40.65
N LEU A 192 -47.99 45.44 -39.90
CA LEU A 192 -48.75 45.25 -38.65
C LEU A 192 -50.10 44.55 -38.87
N ALA A 193 -50.77 44.81 -39.99
CA ALA A 193 -51.99 44.10 -40.36
C ALA A 193 -51.74 42.60 -40.58
N ASN A 194 -50.65 42.23 -41.26
CA ASN A 194 -50.28 40.82 -41.44
C ASN A 194 -49.94 40.15 -40.11
N ILE A 195 -49.25 40.86 -39.21
CA ILE A 195 -48.91 40.33 -37.88
C ILE A 195 -50.18 40.09 -37.05
N ARG A 196 -51.15 41.02 -37.04
CA ARG A 196 -52.45 40.79 -36.37
C ARG A 196 -53.21 39.61 -36.96
N GLU A 197 -53.32 39.53 -38.28
CA GLU A 197 -54.03 38.43 -38.94
C GLU A 197 -53.41 37.07 -38.57
N ALA A 198 -52.08 37.01 -38.55
CA ALA A 198 -51.36 35.79 -38.24
C ALA A 198 -51.42 35.43 -36.73
N LEU A 199 -51.66 36.42 -35.86
CA LEU A 199 -51.97 36.25 -34.44
C LEU A 199 -53.48 35.99 -34.17
N GLY A 200 -54.34 36.11 -35.19
CA GLY A 200 -55.78 35.90 -35.07
C GLY A 200 -56.56 37.05 -34.41
N LEU A 201 -56.00 38.27 -34.40
CA LEU A 201 -56.59 39.50 -33.85
C LEU A 201 -57.38 40.29 -34.91
#